data_AF-A0A1B6GJU2-F1
#
_entry.id   AF-A0A1B6GJU2-F1
#
_cell.length_a   1.000
_cell.length_b   1.000
_cell.length_c   1.000
_cell.angle_alpha   90.00
_cell.angle_beta   90.00
_cell.angle_gamma   90.00
#
_symmetry.space_group_name_H-M   'P 1'
#
loop_
_entity.id
_entity.type
_entity.pdbx_description
1 polymer ?
#
loop_
_entity_poly.entity_id
_entity_poly.type
_entity_poly.pdbx_seq_one_letter_code
_entity_poly.pdbx_strand_id
1 'polypeptide(L)'
;DYLSGWLPVDQSLGFRTSENWTYTDPSDIDGFWYYGTQGYPPGGYTQDLGMSREETQGAAEELSEDNWADHFSRAILIQLTLYNVNVGWFTELALVVEQTVTGQYLPTILTQSVLASIHID
;
A
#
# COMPACT_ATOMS: atom_id res chain seq x y z
N ASP A 1 5.21 15.03 -3.95
CA ASP A 1 4.40 14.63 -5.12
C ASP A 1 5.29 14.42 -6.33
N TYR A 2 4.92 13.44 -7.14
CA TYR A 2 5.59 13.07 -8.38
C TYR A 2 4.57 13.01 -9.51
N LEU A 3 5.01 13.08 -10.75
CA LEU A 3 4.22 12.57 -11.88
C LEU A 3 4.40 11.06 -11.95
N SER A 4 3.67 10.43 -12.87
CA SER A 4 3.77 8.99 -13.04
C SER A 4 5.19 8.51 -13.31
N GLY A 5 5.57 7.39 -12.69
CA GLY A 5 6.91 6.80 -12.74
C GLY A 5 7.98 7.61 -12.00
N TRP A 6 7.62 8.22 -10.86
CA TRP A 6 8.53 9.00 -10.02
C TRP A 6 9.15 10.22 -10.71
N LEU A 7 8.52 10.71 -11.78
CA LEU A 7 9.00 11.87 -12.51
C LEU A 7 8.81 13.15 -11.67
N PRO A 8 9.80 14.05 -11.59
CA PRO A 8 9.66 15.27 -10.79
C PRO A 8 8.58 16.18 -11.38
N VAL A 9 7.77 16.78 -10.50
CA VAL A 9 6.75 17.75 -10.91
C VAL A 9 7.42 19.07 -11.29
N ASP A 10 7.25 19.52 -12.53
CA ASP A 10 7.54 20.89 -12.93
C ASP A 10 6.28 21.76 -12.77
N GLN A 11 6.28 22.56 -11.70
CA GLN A 11 5.15 23.43 -11.35
C GLN A 11 4.87 24.52 -12.40
N SER A 12 5.83 24.82 -13.28
CA SER A 12 5.65 25.82 -14.34
C SER A 12 4.83 25.31 -15.53
N LEU A 13 4.71 24.00 -15.68
CA LEU A 13 4.02 23.35 -16.80
C LEU A 13 2.54 23.07 -16.53
N GLY A 14 2.06 23.33 -15.31
CA GLY A 14 0.65 23.19 -14.95
C GLY A 14 0.11 21.75 -14.94
N PHE A 15 1.00 20.75 -14.93
CA PHE A 15 0.60 19.35 -14.80
C PHE A 15 0.01 19.08 -13.42
N ARG A 16 -1.08 18.31 -13.38
CA ARG A 16 -1.70 17.84 -12.15
C ARG A 16 -1.24 16.42 -11.87
N THR A 17 -0.80 16.19 -10.66
CA THR A 17 -0.49 14.87 -10.13
C THR A 17 -1.78 14.06 -9.94
N SER A 18 -1.78 12.77 -10.30
CA SER A 18 -2.87 11.87 -9.91
C SER A 18 -2.72 11.46 -8.44
N GLU A 19 -3.81 11.01 -7.84
CA GLU A 19 -3.88 10.76 -6.39
C GLU A 19 -2.82 9.74 -5.92
N ASN A 20 -2.55 8.70 -6.72
CA ASN A 20 -1.55 7.67 -6.41
C ASN A 20 -0.09 8.14 -6.39
N TRP A 21 0.23 9.28 -7.00
CA TRP A 21 1.57 9.90 -6.96
C TRP A 21 1.65 11.13 -6.05
N THR A 22 0.62 11.32 -5.21
CA THR A 22 0.59 12.34 -4.15
C THR A 22 0.99 11.70 -2.83
N TYR A 23 1.88 12.36 -2.08
CA TYR A 23 2.33 11.83 -0.80
C TYR A 23 1.27 12.07 0.28
N THR A 24 0.90 11.01 1.00
CA THR A 24 0.03 11.09 2.18
C THR A 24 0.89 11.16 3.44
N ASP A 25 0.73 12.23 4.23
CA ASP A 25 1.42 12.37 5.50
C ASP A 25 0.88 11.36 6.53
N PRO A 26 1.73 10.76 7.37
CA PRO A 26 1.29 9.88 8.44
C PRO A 26 0.25 10.49 9.40
N SER A 27 0.16 11.82 9.52
CA SER A 27 -0.87 12.48 10.33
C SER A 27 -2.26 12.50 9.69
N ASP A 28 -2.33 12.31 8.38
CA ASP A 28 -3.57 12.43 7.60
C ASP A 28 -4.27 11.09 7.39
N ILE A 29 -3.68 10.00 7.86
CA ILE A 29 -4.19 8.64 7.73
C ILE A 29 -4.15 7.91 9.07
N ASP A 30 -5.21 7.15 9.36
CA ASP A 30 -5.19 6.22 10.47
C ASP A 30 -4.49 4.93 10.06
N GLY A 31 -3.47 4.54 10.81
CA GLY A 31 -2.66 3.38 10.50
C GLY A 31 -1.60 3.13 11.55
N PHE A 32 -0.96 1.96 11.46
CA PHE A 32 0.08 1.57 12.40
C PHE A 32 1.47 1.74 11.79
N TRP A 33 2.46 1.94 12.66
CA TRP A 33 3.86 1.88 12.29
C TRP A 33 4.28 0.43 12.07
N TYR A 34 4.78 0.12 10.88
CA TYR A 34 5.44 -1.16 10.64
C TYR A 34 6.92 -1.06 11.04
N TYR A 35 7.34 -1.91 11.99
CA TYR A 35 8.73 -2.00 12.41
C TYR A 35 9.35 -3.30 11.86
N GLY A 36 10.04 -3.17 10.72
CA GLY A 36 10.83 -4.24 10.10
C GLY A 36 12.33 -4.03 10.36
N THR A 37 13.15 -4.11 9.31
CA THR A 37 14.57 -3.72 9.36
C THR A 37 14.72 -2.23 9.71
N GLN A 38 13.75 -1.42 9.30
CA GLN A 38 13.57 -0.02 9.68
C GLN A 38 12.12 0.23 10.12
N GLY A 39 11.83 1.43 10.63
CA GLY A 39 10.47 1.86 10.94
C GLY A 39 9.82 2.57 9.74
N TYR A 40 8.62 2.14 9.39
CA TYR A 40 7.82 2.74 8.31
C TYR A 40 6.50 3.25 8.90
N PRO A 41 6.22 4.56 8.80
CA PRO A 41 4.94 5.10 9.21
C PRO A 41 3.82 4.68 8.25
N PRO A 42 2.55 4.82 8.64
CA PRO A 42 1.44 4.75 7.68
C PRO A 42 1.53 5.91 6.68
N GLY A 43 0.81 5.80 5.56
CA GLY A 43 0.81 6.79 4.48
C GLY A 43 1.83 6.47 3.40
N GLY A 44 2.46 7.49 2.83
CA GLY A 44 3.31 7.33 1.64
C GLY A 44 2.54 7.54 0.34
N TYR A 45 2.89 6.76 -0.69
CA TYR A 45 2.21 6.76 -1.99
C TYR A 45 1.34 5.51 -2.06
N THR A 46 0.05 5.68 -2.32
CA THR A 46 -0.96 4.62 -2.18
C THR A 46 -1.75 4.43 -3.46
N GLN A 47 -2.05 3.18 -3.80
CA GLN A 47 -2.94 2.82 -4.90
C GLN A 47 -4.03 1.88 -4.38
N ASP A 48 -5.29 2.25 -4.58
CA ASP A 48 -6.40 1.33 -4.36
C ASP A 48 -6.47 0.31 -5.50
N LEU A 49 -6.54 -0.98 -5.12
CA LEU A 49 -6.63 -2.09 -6.07
C LEU A 49 -8.08 -2.39 -6.49
N GLY A 50 -9.08 -1.72 -5.92
CA GLY A 50 -10.49 -2.04 -6.15
C GLY A 50 -10.92 -3.38 -5.54
N MET A 51 -12.18 -3.76 -5.80
CA MET A 51 -12.83 -4.91 -5.16
C MET A 51 -13.06 -6.07 -6.12
N SER A 52 -13.03 -5.81 -7.43
CA SER A 52 -13.13 -6.85 -8.47
C SER A 52 -11.75 -7.25 -8.99
N ARG A 53 -11.69 -8.45 -9.56
CA ARG A 53 -10.46 -8.96 -10.16
C ARG A 53 -10.00 -8.07 -11.32
N GLU A 54 -10.95 -7.59 -12.12
CA GLU A 54 -10.71 -6.75 -13.28
C GLU A 54 -10.12 -5.39 -12.86
N GLU A 55 -10.66 -4.76 -11.81
CA GLU A 55 -10.11 -3.50 -11.26
C GLU A 55 -8.69 -3.71 -10.71
N THR A 56 -8.48 -4.78 -9.92
CA THR A 56 -7.16 -5.08 -9.35
C THR A 56 -6.12 -5.36 -10.41
N GLN A 57 -6.52 -6.11 -11.45
CA GLN A 57 -5.63 -6.41 -12.56
C GLN A 57 -5.29 -5.13 -13.34
N GLY A 58 -6.28 -4.29 -13.64
CA GLY A 58 -6.05 -3.01 -14.33
C GLY A 58 -5.14 -2.07 -13.54
N ALA A 59 -5.37 -1.92 -12.24
CA ALA A 59 -4.52 -1.10 -11.37
C ALA A 59 -3.07 -1.63 -11.32
N ALA A 60 -2.90 -2.96 -11.23
CA ALA A 60 -1.57 -3.57 -11.21
C ALA A 60 -0.84 -3.44 -12.56
N GLU A 61 -1.56 -3.53 -13.68
CA GLU A 61 -1.03 -3.32 -15.03
C GLU A 61 -0.58 -1.86 -15.22
N GLU A 62 -1.41 -0.88 -14.88
CA GLU A 62 -1.08 0.55 -14.95
C GLU A 62 0.17 0.88 -14.11
N LEU A 63 0.18 0.46 -12.84
CA LEU A 63 1.34 0.63 -11.98
C LEU A 63 2.61 0.02 -12.60
N SER A 64 2.50 -1.19 -13.16
CA SER A 64 3.62 -1.88 -13.80
C SER A 64 4.13 -1.13 -15.03
N GLU A 65 3.25 -0.56 -15.86
CA GLU A 65 3.64 0.25 -17.02
C GLU A 65 4.42 1.50 -16.59
N ASP A 66 4.04 2.05 -15.43
CA ASP A 66 4.64 3.25 -14.86
C ASP A 66 5.92 3.01 -14.05
N ASN A 67 6.40 1.76 -13.90
CA ASN A 67 7.56 1.42 -13.07
C ASN A 67 7.45 1.93 -11.62
N TRP A 68 6.26 1.81 -11.04
CA TRP A 68 5.94 2.31 -9.69
C TRP A 68 6.85 1.79 -8.57
N ALA A 69 7.39 0.58 -8.69
CA ALA A 69 8.33 0.03 -7.72
C ALA A 69 9.73 0.04 -8.34
N ASP A 70 10.64 0.82 -7.75
CA ASP A 70 11.99 1.02 -8.26
C ASP A 70 13.05 0.85 -7.17
N HIS A 71 14.31 1.10 -7.51
CA HIS A 71 15.43 0.95 -6.59
C HIS A 71 15.47 1.98 -5.45
N PHE A 72 14.63 3.02 -5.48
CA PHE A 72 14.44 3.98 -4.41
C PHE A 72 13.32 3.57 -3.45
N SER A 73 12.38 2.72 -3.88
CA SER A 73 11.39 2.10 -3.01
C SER A 73 12.07 1.32 -1.87
N ARG A 74 11.77 1.66 -0.61
CA ARG A 74 12.37 1.01 0.57
C ARG A 74 11.51 -0.10 1.15
N ALA A 75 10.20 0.10 1.14
CA ALA A 75 9.23 -0.90 1.53
C ALA A 75 7.98 -0.76 0.68
N ILE A 76 7.41 -1.91 0.33
CA ILE A 76 6.10 -2.03 -0.33
C ILE A 76 5.20 -2.77 0.65
N LEU A 77 4.04 -2.19 0.95
CA LEU A 77 3.04 -2.78 1.84
C LEU A 77 1.76 -3.02 1.06
N ILE A 78 1.26 -4.25 1.08
CA ILE A 78 -0.05 -4.62 0.54
C ILE A 78 -0.91 -5.05 1.72
N GLN A 79 -1.95 -4.28 2.01
CA GLN A 79 -2.86 -4.52 3.13
C GLN A 79 -4.23 -4.97 2.62
N LEU A 80 -4.79 -6.00 3.25
CA LEU A 80 -6.10 -6.53 2.91
C LEU A 80 -6.81 -7.07 4.15
N THR A 81 -8.13 -6.92 4.17
CA THR A 81 -8.98 -7.49 5.22
C THR A 81 -9.86 -8.58 4.63
N LEU A 82 -9.79 -9.77 5.21
CA LEU A 82 -10.55 -10.94 4.80
C LEU A 82 -11.62 -11.25 5.84
N TYR A 83 -12.84 -11.55 5.41
CA TYR A 83 -13.90 -12.02 6.29
C TYR A 83 -14.27 -13.47 5.96
N ASN A 84 -14.21 -14.34 6.97
CA ASN A 84 -14.67 -15.72 6.85
C ASN A 84 -16.05 -15.87 7.47
N VAL A 85 -17.08 -15.96 6.62
CA VAL A 85 -18.49 -16.09 7.02
C VAL A 85 -18.79 -17.35 7.84
N ASN A 86 -18.01 -18.43 7.68
CA ASN A 86 -18.30 -19.72 8.33
C ASN A 86 -17.93 -19.72 9.82
N VAL A 87 -16.89 -18.97 10.18
CA VAL A 87 -16.39 -18.86 11.57
C VAL A 87 -16.56 -17.46 12.15
N GLY A 88 -17.00 -16.49 11.34
CA GLY A 88 -17.22 -15.11 11.74
C GLY A 88 -15.92 -14.38 12.09
N TRP A 89 -14.80 -14.67 11.44
CA TRP A 89 -13.52 -14.00 11.73
C TRP A 89 -13.21 -12.95 10.67
N PHE A 90 -12.80 -11.78 11.12
CA PHE A 90 -12.04 -10.84 10.29
C PHE A 90 -10.55 -11.14 10.46
N THR A 91 -9.82 -11.13 9.36
CA THR A 91 -8.37 -11.29 9.34
C THR A 91 -7.78 -10.14 8.56
N GLU A 92 -7.00 -9.30 9.23
CA GLU A 92 -6.12 -8.35 8.58
C GLU A 92 -4.85 -9.10 8.14
N LEU A 93 -4.44 -8.85 6.91
CA LEU A 93 -3.20 -9.36 6.33
C LEU A 93 -2.42 -8.21 5.73
N ALA A 94 -1.14 -8.12 6.09
CA ALA A 94 -0.20 -7.23 5.45
C ALA A 94 0.96 -8.05 4.88
N LEU A 95 1.16 -7.97 3.57
CA LEU A 95 2.40 -8.41 2.94
C LEU A 95 3.33 -7.20 2.84
N VAL A 96 4.48 -7.29 3.50
CA VAL A 96 5.52 -6.27 3.44
C VAL A 96 6.73 -6.81 2.70
N VAL A 97 7.24 -6.04 1.75
CA VAL A 97 8.47 -6.35 1.02
C VAL A 97 9.44 -5.20 1.23
N GLU A 98 10.46 -5.41 2.07
CA GLU A 98 11.54 -4.43 2.24
C GLU A 98 12.62 -4.63 1.18
N GLN A 99 13.08 -3.54 0.58
CA GLN A 99 14.24 -3.55 -0.31
C GLN A 99 15.47 -3.00 0.41
N THR A 100 16.46 -3.87 0.62
CA THR A 100 17.70 -3.50 1.29
C THR A 100 18.54 -2.54 0.43
N VAL A 101 19.52 -1.88 1.06
CA VAL A 101 20.52 -1.06 0.34
C VAL A 101 21.34 -1.86 -0.67
N THR A 102 21.43 -3.19 -0.50
CA THR A 102 22.10 -4.10 -1.44
C THR A 102 21.20 -4.61 -2.55
N GLY A 103 19.91 -4.20 -2.56
CA GLY A 103 18.93 -4.60 -3.57
C GLY A 103 18.27 -5.96 -3.34
N GLN A 104 18.37 -6.53 -2.13
CA GLN A 104 17.65 -7.75 -1.77
C GLN A 104 16.22 -7.42 -1.35
N TYR A 105 15.28 -8.30 -1.66
CA TYR A 105 13.89 -8.20 -1.23
C TYR A 105 13.64 -9.13 -0.04
N LEU A 106 13.12 -8.58 1.05
CA LEU A 106 12.82 -9.29 2.29
C LEU A 106 11.29 -9.30 2.52
N PRO A 107 10.60 -10.38 2.14
CA PRO A 107 9.16 -10.48 2.33
C PRO A 107 8.82 -10.89 3.77
N THR A 108 7.85 -10.21 4.37
CA THR A 108 7.26 -10.54 5.67
C THR A 108 5.74 -10.55 5.54
N ILE A 109 5.09 -11.56 6.12
CA ILE A 109 3.63 -11.62 6.21
C ILE A 109 3.24 -11.36 7.66
N LEU A 110 2.39 -10.35 7.87
CA LEU A 110 1.72 -10.09 9.13
C LEU A 110 0.26 -10.50 9.00
N THR A 111 -0.26 -11.12 10.05
CA THR A 111 -1.66 -11.49 10.11
C THR A 111 -2.20 -11.33 11.52
N GLN A 112 -3.42 -10.80 11.62
CA GLN A 112 -4.16 -10.72 12.86
C GLN A 112 -5.61 -11.09 12.60
N SER A 113 -6.14 -12.04 13.36
CA SER A 113 -7.54 -12.44 13.27
C SER A 113 -8.30 -12.05 14.52
N VAL A 114 -9.52 -11.54 14.35
CA VAL A 114 -10.44 -11.17 15.42
C VAL A 114 -11.82 -11.75 15.14
N LEU A 115 -12.49 -12.24 16.19
CA LEU A 115 -13.88 -12.73 16.08
C LEU A 115 -14.82 -11.54 15.94
N ALA A 116 -15.66 -11.57 14.91
CA ALA A 116 -16.77 -10.64 14.73
C ALA A 116 -17.87 -10.96 15.74
N SER A 117 -17.79 -10.39 16.94
CA SER A 117 -18.92 -10.39 17.88
C SER A 117 -19.84 -9.24 17.51
N ILE A 118 -20.90 -9.52 16.74
CA ILE A 118 -21.99 -8.57 16.55
C ILE A 118 -22.85 -8.63 17.82
N HIS A 119 -22.69 -7.64 18.70
CA HIS A 119 -23.72 -7.31 19.69
C HIS A 119 -24.76 -6.45 18.98
N ILE A 120 -26.01 -6.92 18.91
CA ILE A 120 -27.15 -6.08 18.53
C ILE A 120 -27.80 -5.69 19.86
N ASP A 121 -27.70 -4.41 20.22
CA ASP A 121 -28.50 -3.79 21.28
C ASP A 121 -29.92 -3.47 20.80
#